data_AF-A0A3M0XPG9-F1
#
_entry.id   AF-A0A3M0XPG9-F1
#
_cell.length_a   1.000
_cell.length_b   1.000
_cell.length_c   1.000
_cell.angle_alpha   90.00
_cell.angle_beta   90.00
_cell.angle_gamma   90.00
#
_symmetry.space_group_name_H-M   'P 1'
#
loop_
_entity.id
_entity.type
_entity.pdbx_description
1 polymer ?
#
loop_
_entity_poly.entity_id
_entity_poly.type
_entity_poly.pdbx_seq_one_letter_code
_entity_poly.pdbx_strand_id
1 'polypeptide(L)' 'MKLDTTLPPVFLKDVPRIARAAEALGFDGLWTTETQHNPFLPGALIAEH' A
#
# COMPACT_ATOMS: atom_id res chain seq x y z
N MET A 1 20.65 1.59 -0.34
CA MET A 1 19.79 1.47 -1.53
C MET A 1 18.36 1.53 -1.03
N LYS A 2 17.46 2.31 -1.66
CA LYS A 2 16.05 2.32 -1.28
C LYS A 2 15.27 1.31 -2.11
N LEU A 3 14.37 0.57 -1.48
CA LEU A 3 13.54 -0.43 -2.14
C LEU A 3 12.07 -0.14 -1.88
N ASP A 4 11.28 -0.11 -2.95
CA ASP A 4 9.85 0.09 -2.88
C ASP A 4 9.11 -1.20 -3.23
N THR A 5 7.84 -1.26 -2.85
CA THR A 5 6.91 -2.34 -3.20
C THR A 5 5.58 -1.78 -3.70
N THR A 6 4.73 -2.62 -4.27
CA THR A 6 3.43 -2.21 -4.83
C THR A 6 2.31 -3.07 -4.27
N LEU A 7 1.14 -2.47 -4.08
CA LEU A 7 -0.07 -3.19 -3.71
C LEU A 7 -0.48 -4.15 -4.83
N PRO A 8 -0.71 -5.44 -4.53
CA PRO A 8 -1.41 -6.32 -5.45
C PRO A 8 -2.91 -5.96 -5.50
N PRO A 9 -3.68 -6.51 -6.46
CA PRO A 9 -5.14 -6.44 -6.43
C PRO A 9 -5.71 -7.00 -5.11
N VAL A 10 -6.19 -6.13 -4.23
CA VAL A 10 -6.71 -6.50 -2.90
C VAL A 10 -7.94 -5.66 -2.53
N PHE A 11 -8.70 -6.11 -1.53
CA PHE A 11 -9.78 -5.29 -0.97
C PHE A 11 -9.21 -4.15 -0.12
N LEU A 12 -9.88 -3.00 -0.12
CA LEU A 12 -9.47 -1.81 0.65
C LEU A 12 -9.23 -2.12 2.14
N LYS A 13 -10.06 -2.97 2.75
CA LYS A 13 -9.93 -3.39 4.15
C LYS A 13 -8.59 -4.07 4.48
N ASP A 14 -7.91 -4.63 3.49
CA ASP A 14 -6.65 -5.34 3.66
C ASP A 14 -5.42 -4.43 3.51
N VAL A 15 -5.61 -3.20 3.00
CA VAL A 15 -4.53 -2.24 2.72
C VAL A 15 -3.72 -1.89 3.97
N PRO A 16 -4.31 -1.52 5.14
CA PRO A 16 -3.53 -1.15 6.31
C PRO A 16 -2.64 -2.30 6.84
N ARG A 17 -3.10 -3.55 6.70
CA ARG A 17 -2.33 -4.73 7.09
C ARG A 17 -1.10 -4.91 6.18
N ILE A 18 -1.27 -4.67 4.88
CA ILE A 18 -0.18 -4.80 3.89
C ILE A 18 0.83 -3.66 4.05
N ALA A 19 0.37 -2.43 4.31
CA ALA A 19 1.23 -1.29 4.55
C ALA A 19 2.16 -1.51 5.76
N ARG A 20 1.61 -1.95 6.90
CA ARG A 20 2.42 -2.32 8.07
C ARG A 20 3.40 -3.46 7.80
N ALA A 21 3.02 -4.42 6.96
CA ALA A 21 3.92 -5.49 6.56
C ALA A 21 5.08 -4.98 5.69
N ALA A 22 4.80 -4.05 4.75
CA ALA A 22 5.83 -3.43 3.92
C ALA A 22 6.84 -2.65 4.76
N GLU A 23 6.37 -1.86 5.74
CA GLU A 23 7.26 -1.16 6.68
C GLU A 23 8.09 -2.13 7.52
N ALA A 24 7.48 -3.16 8.10
CA ALA A 24 8.18 -4.14 8.93
C ALA A 24 9.25 -4.94 8.16
N LEU A 25 9.07 -5.10 6.84
CA LEU A 25 10.04 -5.73 5.94
C LEU A 25 11.15 -4.77 5.49
N GLY A 26 11.05 -3.48 5.81
CA GLY A 26 12.07 -2.46 5.51
C GLY A 26 11.97 -1.84 4.11
N PHE A 27 10.79 -1.84 3.49
CA PHE A 27 10.58 -1.08 2.25
C PHE A 27 10.45 0.42 2.55
N ASP A 28 11.01 1.25 1.67
CA ASP A 28 11.00 2.71 1.77
C ASP A 28 9.72 3.35 1.17
N GLY A 29 8.93 2.56 0.43
CA GLY A 29 7.72 3.03 -0.24
C GLY A 29 6.74 1.92 -0.60
N LEU A 30 5.45 2.25 -0.60
CA LEU A 30 4.36 1.38 -1.04
C LEU A 30 3.50 2.12 -2.07
N TRP A 31 3.44 1.56 -3.28
CA TRP A 31 2.72 2.12 -4.42
C TRP A 31 1.31 1.53 -4.57
N THR A 32 0.38 2.33 -5.10
CA THR A 32 -0.96 1.89 -5.53
C THR A 32 -1.16 2.18 -7.01
N THR A 33 -1.99 1.38 -7.68
CA THR A 33 -2.28 1.53 -9.12
C THR A 33 -3.55 2.34 -9.35
N GLU A 34 -3.53 3.25 -10.33
CA GLU A 34 -4.70 4.07 -10.68
C GLU A 34 -5.80 3.31 -11.45
N THR A 35 -5.51 2.11 -11.95
CA THR A 35 -6.40 1.37 -12.87
C THR A 35 -7.50 0.56 -12.18
N GLN A 36 -7.64 0.63 -10.85
CA GLN A 36 -8.60 -0.15 -10.07
C GLN A 36 -9.74 0.70 -9.49
N HIS A 37 -10.78 0.04 -8.98
CA HIS A 37 -11.90 0.71 -8.31
C HIS A 37 -11.40 1.46 -7.06
N ASN A 38 -11.80 2.73 -6.91
CA ASN A 38 -11.34 3.64 -5.86
C ASN A 38 -9.80 3.86 -5.84
N PRO A 39 -9.18 4.34 -6.92
CA PRO A 39 -7.73 4.28 -7.12
C PRO A 39 -6.91 5.09 -6.09
N PHE A 40 -7.50 6.12 -5.50
CA PHE A 40 -6.83 7.00 -4.52
C PHE A 40 -7.16 6.64 -3.07
N LEU A 41 -8.18 5.82 -2.80
CA LEU A 41 -8.53 5.43 -1.43
C LEU A 41 -7.45 4.59 -0.74
N PRO A 42 -6.71 3.68 -1.42
CA PRO A 42 -5.59 3.00 -0.80
C PRO A 42 -4.55 3.94 -0.20
N GLY A 43 -4.30 5.11 -0.81
CA GLY A 43 -3.33 6.08 -0.27
C GLY A 43 -3.70 6.60 1.11
N ALA A 44 -4.98 6.87 1.35
CA ALA A 44 -5.47 7.28 2.68
C ALA A 44 -5.33 6.15 3.72
N LEU A 45 -5.63 4.91 3.32
CA LEU A 45 -5.53 3.72 4.17
C LEU A 45 -4.08 3.27 4.44
N ILE A 46 -3.15 3.65 3.57
CA ILE A 46 -1.71 3.53 3.84
C ILE A 46 -1.31 4.59 4.86
N ALA A 47 -1.72 5.85 4.70
CA ALA A 47 -1.26 6.94 5.56
C ALA A 47 -1.87 6.95 6.97
N GLU A 48 -2.98 6.24 7.22
CA GLU A 48 -3.65 6.23 8.53
C GLU A 48 -2.94 5.40 9.62
N HIS A 49 -1.93 4.59 9.25
CA HIS A 49 -1.34 3.60 10.14
C HIS A 49 -0.25 4.14 11.08
#